data_AF-A0A7S3HYG4-F1
#
_entry.id   AF-A0A7S3HYG4-F1
#
_cell.length_a   1.000
_cell.length_b   1.000
_cell.length_c   1.000
_cell.angle_alpha   90.00
_cell.angle_beta   90.00
_cell.angle_gamma   90.00
#
_symmetry.space_group_name_H-M   'P 1'
#
loop_
_entity.id
_entity.type
_entity.pdbx_description
1 polymer ?
#
loop_
_entity_poly.entity_id
_entity_poly.type
_entity_poly.pdbx_seq_one_letter_code
_entity_poly.pdbx_strand_id
1 'polypeptide(L)'
;LNVVIAMMADTYSLMTSVRLGIYNYNILKTAPAYSLDKRYGGLTILPPPLCLFGTICMPYWLCVKDKDRLERFNSRFYAVLYAFVTIFTCVVFLAINLLLVPFAYLKTCWHKISLARHSLVPTSDA
;
A
#
# COMPACT_ATOMS: atom_id res chain seq x y z
N LEU A 1 -28.54 -18.53 -29.36
CA LEU A 1 -28.28 -18.54 -27.90
C LEU A 1 -26.78 -18.60 -27.60
N ASN A 2 -26.06 -19.66 -28.01
CA ASN A 2 -24.62 -19.82 -27.72
C ASN A 2 -23.74 -18.68 -28.25
N VAL A 3 -24.05 -18.12 -29.43
CA VAL A 3 -23.31 -16.98 -29.99
C VAL A 3 -23.51 -15.70 -29.16
N VAL A 4 -24.72 -15.49 -28.63
CA VAL A 4 -25.02 -14.34 -27.75
C VAL A 4 -24.29 -14.48 -26.42
N ILE A 5 -24.22 -15.69 -25.87
CA ILE A 5 -23.45 -15.98 -24.66
C ILE A 5 -21.96 -15.72 -24.89
N ALA A 6 -21.42 -16.15 -26.04
CA ALA A 6 -20.02 -15.88 -26.40
C ALA A 6 -19.72 -14.39 -26.60
N MET A 7 -20.59 -13.64 -27.30
CA MET A 7 -20.46 -12.19 -27.43
C MET A 7 -20.56 -11.46 -26.09
N MET A 8 -21.48 -11.88 -25.21
CA MET A 8 -21.58 -11.32 -23.87
C MET A 8 -20.32 -11.64 -23.06
N ALA A 9 -19.82 -12.87 -23.10
CA ALA A 9 -18.60 -13.24 -22.37
C ALA A 9 -17.38 -12.43 -22.82
N ASP A 10 -17.22 -12.20 -24.12
CA ASP A 10 -16.10 -11.43 -24.69
C ASP A 10 -16.20 -9.93 -24.33
N THR A 11 -17.40 -9.35 -24.47
CA THR A 11 -17.65 -7.95 -24.08
C THR A 11 -17.54 -7.73 -22.57
N TYR A 12 -18.00 -8.67 -21.75
CA TYR A 12 -17.80 -8.63 -20.29
C TYR A 12 -16.33 -8.74 -19.92
N SER A 13 -15.56 -9.61 -20.58
CA SER A 13 -14.11 -9.74 -20.36
C SER A 13 -13.39 -8.43 -20.63
N LEU A 14 -13.69 -7.77 -21.75
CA LEU A 14 -13.12 -6.47 -22.12
C LEU A 14 -13.56 -5.34 -21.17
N MET A 15 -14.83 -5.31 -20.77
CA MET A 15 -15.36 -4.26 -19.89
C MET A 15 -15.03 -4.46 -18.41
N THR A 16 -14.59 -5.63 -17.97
CA THR A 16 -14.34 -5.88 -16.54
C THR A 16 -13.23 -4.99 -15.98
N SER A 17 -12.15 -4.78 -16.74
CA SER A 17 -11.04 -3.88 -16.35
C SER A 17 -11.50 -2.42 -16.26
N VAL A 18 -12.30 -1.96 -17.23
CA VAL A 18 -12.84 -0.60 -17.29
C VAL A 18 -13.88 -0.37 -16.19
N ARG A 19 -14.76 -1.35 -15.94
CA ARG A 19 -15.79 -1.29 -14.90
C ARG A 19 -15.17 -1.18 -13.51
N LEU A 20 -14.08 -1.88 -13.25
CA LEU A 20 -13.37 -1.80 -11.98
C LEU A 20 -12.75 -0.40 -11.78
N GLY A 21 -12.19 0.20 -12.85
CA GLY A 21 -11.72 1.58 -12.84
C GLY A 21 -12.83 2.60 -12.58
N ILE A 22 -13.97 2.48 -13.28
CA ILE A 22 -15.13 3.37 -13.12
C ILE A 22 -15.75 3.21 -11.71
N TYR A 23 -15.83 1.98 -11.20
CA TYR A 23 -16.34 1.70 -9.87
C TYR A 23 -15.45 2.33 -8.78
N ASN A 24 -14.13 2.11 -8.86
CA ASN A 24 -13.18 2.73 -7.93
C ASN A 24 -13.18 4.26 -8.03
N TYR A 25 -13.29 4.81 -9.24
CA TYR A 25 -13.41 6.26 -9.45
C TYR A 25 -14.68 6.82 -8.81
N ASN A 26 -15.81 6.14 -8.98
CA ASN A 26 -17.07 6.56 -8.36
C ASN A 26 -16.99 6.48 -6.83
N ILE A 27 -16.36 5.44 -6.27
CA ILE A 27 -16.11 5.34 -4.81
C ILE A 27 -15.24 6.49 -4.32
N LEU A 28 -14.14 6.79 -5.02
CA LEU A 28 -13.26 7.91 -4.67
C LEU A 28 -14.00 9.25 -4.76
N LYS A 29 -14.90 9.41 -5.74
CA LYS A 29 -15.69 10.63 -5.91
C LYS A 29 -16.79 10.79 -4.87
N THR A 30 -17.41 9.69 -4.42
CA THR A 30 -18.47 9.73 -3.38
C THR A 30 -17.91 9.81 -1.97
N ALA A 31 -16.64 9.48 -1.76
CA ALA A 31 -15.98 9.66 -0.48
C ALA A 31 -15.89 11.17 -0.14
N PRO A 32 -16.48 11.63 0.98
CA PRO A 32 -16.58 13.05 1.33
C PRO A 32 -15.21 13.72 1.57
N ALA A 33 -14.17 12.93 1.80
CA ALA A 33 -12.79 13.42 1.92
C ALA A 33 -12.21 13.97 0.60
N TYR A 34 -12.73 13.51 -0.55
CA TYR A 34 -12.27 13.89 -1.90
C TYR A 34 -13.23 14.85 -2.63
N SER A 35 -14.42 15.11 -2.07
CA SER A 35 -15.34 16.14 -2.57
C SER A 35 -14.93 17.56 -2.11
N LEU A 36 -14.09 17.65 -1.09
CA LEU A 36 -13.41 18.89 -0.68
C LEU A 36 -12.42 19.32 -1.77
N ASP A 37 -12.38 20.64 -2.02
CA ASP A 37 -11.58 21.27 -3.08
C ASP A 37 -10.17 20.65 -3.14
N LYS A 38 -9.73 20.22 -4.35
CA LYS A 38 -8.50 19.43 -4.58
C LYS A 38 -7.24 20.06 -3.96
N ARG A 39 -7.29 21.37 -3.73
CA ARG A 39 -6.28 22.17 -3.03
C ARG A 39 -6.06 21.73 -1.58
N TYR A 40 -7.09 21.17 -0.95
CA TYR A 40 -7.11 20.73 0.44
C TYR A 40 -6.94 19.22 0.62
N GLY A 41 -6.70 18.45 -0.45
CA GLY A 41 -6.57 16.98 -0.37
C GLY A 41 -5.46 16.53 0.59
N GLY A 42 -4.50 17.42 0.87
CA GLY A 42 -3.49 17.17 1.86
C GLY A 42 -3.93 17.33 3.31
N LEU A 43 -5.09 17.91 3.60
CA LEU A 43 -5.66 18.01 4.93
C LEU A 43 -6.52 16.79 5.27
N THR A 44 -7.10 16.14 4.25
CA THR A 44 -8.07 15.05 4.39
C THR A 44 -7.48 13.64 4.32
N ILE A 45 -6.29 13.46 3.74
CA ILE A 45 -5.71 12.12 3.50
C ILE A 45 -4.80 11.65 4.64
N LEU A 46 -4.56 12.46 5.68
CA LEU A 46 -3.72 12.02 6.79
C LEU A 46 -4.44 10.91 7.59
N PRO A 47 -3.77 9.76 7.83
CA PRO A 47 -4.31 8.74 8.71
C PRO A 47 -4.44 9.32 10.15
N PRO A 48 -5.53 9.03 10.89
CA PRO A 48 -5.63 9.39 12.30
C PRO A 48 -4.52 8.63 13.04
N PRO A 49 -3.51 9.26 13.70
CA PRO A 49 -3.48 10.48 14.51
C PRO A 49 -2.77 11.71 13.91
N LEU A 50 -2.17 11.60 12.72
CA LEU A 50 -1.39 12.68 12.10
C LEU A 50 -2.28 13.83 11.59
N CYS A 51 -3.58 13.57 11.44
CA CYS A 51 -4.59 14.56 11.04
C CYS A 51 -4.64 15.80 11.96
N LEU A 52 -4.21 15.69 13.23
CA LEU A 52 -4.07 16.82 14.16
C LEU A 52 -3.04 17.87 13.69
N PHE A 53 -1.99 17.45 12.98
CA PHE A 53 -1.06 18.41 12.38
C PHE A 53 -1.70 19.18 11.23
N GLY A 54 -2.63 18.54 10.50
CA GLY A 54 -3.44 19.19 9.47
C GLY A 54 -4.34 20.29 10.05
N THR A 55 -4.94 20.06 11.22
CA THR A 55 -5.78 21.08 11.88
C THR A 55 -4.99 22.23 12.51
N ILE A 56 -3.71 22.04 12.86
CA ILE A 56 -2.84 23.16 13.29
C ILE A 56 -2.44 24.03 12.09
N CYS A 57 -2.30 23.44 10.90
CA CYS A 57 -1.96 24.17 9.68
C CYS A 57 -3.18 24.80 8.97
N MET A 58 -4.41 24.53 9.41
CA MET A 58 -5.66 25.12 8.89
C MET A 58 -5.62 26.64 8.68
N PRO A 59 -5.20 27.49 9.66
CA PRO A 59 -5.19 28.94 9.46
C PRO A 59 -4.28 29.37 8.32
N TYR A 60 -3.14 28.71 8.13
CA TYR A 60 -2.24 28.96 7.00
C TYR A 60 -2.89 28.59 5.66
N TRP A 61 -3.65 27.48 5.63
CA TRP A 61 -4.34 27.01 4.43
C TRP A 61 -5.55 27.89 4.07
N LEU A 62 -6.21 28.49 5.07
CA LEU A 62 -7.29 29.46 4.86
C LEU A 62 -6.79 30.82 4.36
N CYS A 63 -5.59 31.24 4.77
CA CYS A 63 -5.01 32.53 4.37
C CYS A 63 -4.36 32.52 2.98
N VAL A 64 -3.80 31.38 2.54
CA VAL A 64 -3.07 31.29 1.25
C VAL A 64 -3.98 30.74 0.15
N LYS A 65 -4.42 31.61 -0.76
CA LYS A 65 -5.28 31.24 -1.91
C LYS A 65 -4.51 30.79 -3.16
N ASP A 66 -3.19 30.95 -3.15
CA ASP A 66 -2.31 30.63 -4.27
C ASP A 66 -2.06 29.11 -4.35
N LYS A 67 -2.44 28.51 -5.48
CA LYS A 67 -2.45 27.04 -5.67
C LYS A 67 -1.05 26.45 -5.65
N ASP A 68 -0.10 27.10 -6.33
CA ASP A 68 1.27 26.56 -6.48
C ASP A 68 2.04 26.59 -5.16
N ARG A 69 1.77 27.60 -4.32
CA ARG A 69 2.36 27.70 -2.98
C ARG A 69 1.79 26.66 -2.04
N LEU A 70 0.48 26.43 -2.12
CA LEU A 70 -0.19 25.44 -1.28
C LEU A 70 0.23 24.02 -1.63
N GLU A 71 0.41 23.71 -2.92
CA GLU A 71 0.88 22.40 -3.38
C GLU A 71 2.32 22.11 -2.92
N ARG A 72 3.23 23.09 -3.03
CA ARG A 72 4.61 22.95 -2.52
C ARG A 72 4.66 22.79 -1.01
N PHE A 73 3.84 23.55 -0.29
CA PHE A 73 3.75 23.43 1.17
C PHE A 73 3.25 22.05 1.57
N ASN A 74 2.19 21.58 0.92
CA ASN A 74 1.61 20.27 1.15
C ASN A 74 2.60 19.14 0.89
N SER A 75 3.32 19.18 -0.24
CA SER A 75 4.33 18.17 -0.58
C SER A 75 5.45 18.09 0.46
N ARG A 76 5.94 19.23 0.95
CA ARG A 76 6.97 19.29 2.02
C ARG A 76 6.43 18.79 3.36
N PHE A 77 5.22 19.21 3.71
CA PHE A 77 4.57 18.78 4.94
C PHE A 77 4.38 17.26 4.98
N TYR A 78 3.94 16.67 3.87
CA TYR A 78 3.89 15.23 3.70
C TYR A 78 5.25 14.56 3.79
N ALA A 79 6.28 15.11 3.14
CA ALA A 79 7.62 14.54 3.20
C ALA A 79 8.15 14.47 4.64
N VAL A 80 7.90 15.51 5.45
CA VAL A 80 8.30 15.54 6.87
C VAL A 80 7.51 14.51 7.67
N LEU A 81 6.18 14.49 7.54
CA LEU A 81 5.34 13.54 8.27
C LEU A 81 5.66 12.08 7.94
N TYR A 82 5.82 11.76 6.66
CA TYR A 82 6.17 10.42 6.23
C TYR A 82 7.59 10.05 6.62
N ALA A 83 8.54 10.99 6.68
CA ALA A 83 9.90 10.69 7.14
C ALA A 83 9.91 10.09 8.55
N PHE A 84 9.10 10.63 9.49
CA PHE A 84 9.00 10.07 10.84
C PHE A 84 8.44 8.65 10.84
N VAL A 85 7.37 8.41 10.07
CA VAL A 85 6.77 7.08 9.94
C VAL A 85 7.77 6.10 9.32
N THR A 86 8.48 6.52 8.26
CA THR A 86 9.47 5.71 7.56
C THR A 86 10.67 5.36 8.43
N ILE A 87 11.16 6.27 9.27
CA ILE A 87 12.26 5.98 10.21
C ILE A 87 11.80 4.91 11.21
N PHE A 88 10.61 5.08 11.79
CA PHE A 88 10.08 4.11 12.74
C PHE A 88 9.88 2.72 12.11
N THR A 89 9.26 2.65 10.94
CA THR A 89 9.07 1.37 10.23
C THR A 89 10.39 0.74 9.83
N CYS A 90 11.39 1.53 9.46
CA CYS A 90 12.73 1.04 9.15
C CYS A 90 13.41 0.39 10.36
N VAL A 91 13.35 1.03 11.54
CA VAL A 91 13.91 0.46 12.78
C VAL A 91 13.23 -0.85 13.15
N VAL A 92 11.89 -0.88 13.11
CA VAL A 92 11.11 -2.10 13.39
C VAL A 92 11.44 -3.20 12.37
N PHE A 93 11.52 -2.86 11.09
CA PHE A 93 11.89 -3.80 10.04
C PHE A 93 13.29 -4.38 10.26
N LEU A 94 14.27 -3.55 10.61
CA LEU A 94 15.64 -4.00 10.87
C LEU A 94 15.69 -4.91 12.11
N ALA A 95 14.98 -4.56 13.18
CA ALA A 95 14.89 -5.37 14.40
C ALA A 95 14.24 -6.75 14.14
N ILE A 96 13.14 -6.77 13.39
CA ILE A 96 12.46 -8.02 13.00
C ILE A 96 13.40 -8.87 12.13
N ASN A 97 14.03 -8.29 11.11
CA ASN A 97 14.96 -9.03 10.26
C ASN A 97 16.13 -9.60 11.07
N LEU A 98 16.73 -8.82 11.96
CA LEU A 98 17.81 -9.28 12.83
C LEU A 98 17.36 -10.45 13.72
N LEU A 99 16.14 -10.40 14.25
CA LEU A 99 15.56 -11.48 15.03
C LEU A 99 15.26 -12.72 14.18
N LEU A 100 14.85 -12.56 12.91
CA LEU A 100 14.57 -13.69 12.01
C LEU A 100 15.82 -14.39 11.46
N VAL A 101 16.97 -13.72 11.38
CA VAL A 101 18.24 -14.32 10.92
C VAL A 101 18.60 -15.63 11.64
N PRO A 102 18.60 -15.72 13.00
CA PRO A 102 18.89 -16.99 13.68
C PRO A 102 17.85 -18.08 13.40
N PHE A 103 16.57 -17.73 13.31
CA PHE A 103 15.53 -18.70 12.96
C PHE A 103 15.65 -19.22 11.53
N ALA A 104 16.03 -18.35 10.58
CA ALA A 104 16.32 -18.74 9.22
C ALA A 104 17.49 -19.73 9.18
N TYR A 105 18.57 -19.47 9.93
CA TYR A 105 19.72 -20.36 10.01
C TYR A 105 19.36 -21.74 10.57
N LEU A 106 18.61 -21.79 11.68
CA LEU A 106 18.13 -23.05 12.26
C LEU A 106 17.25 -23.84 11.29
N LYS A 107 16.34 -23.17 10.57
CA LYS A 107 15.50 -23.81 9.55
C LYS A 107 16.35 -24.38 8.41
N THR A 108 17.37 -23.65 7.96
CA THR A 108 18.28 -24.11 6.90
C THR A 108 19.11 -25.32 7.34
N CYS A 109 19.61 -25.33 8.58
CA CYS A 109 20.30 -26.49 9.15
C CYS A 109 19.39 -27.71 9.25
N TRP A 110 18.16 -27.54 9.76
CA TRP A 110 17.17 -28.61 9.82
C TRP A 110 16.85 -29.19 8.45
N HIS A 111 16.65 -28.33 7.45
CA HIS A 111 16.38 -28.76 6.09
C HIS A 111 17.56 -29.53 5.48
N LYS A 112 18.80 -29.06 5.68
CA LYS A 112 20.01 -29.79 5.24
C LYS A 112 20.15 -31.17 5.90
N ILE A 113 19.85 -31.27 7.20
CA ILE A 113 19.87 -32.55 7.93
C ILE A 113 18.79 -33.49 7.38
N SER A 114 17.57 -32.99 7.15
CA SER A 114 16.48 -33.77 6.55
C SER A 114 16.85 -34.28 5.15
N LEU A 115 17.50 -33.45 4.33
CA LEU A 115 17.95 -33.86 2.99
C LEU A 115 19.03 -34.95 3.06
N ALA A 116 20.04 -34.77 3.92
CA ALA A 116 21.11 -35.75 4.10
C ALA A 116 20.60 -37.10 4.62
N ARG A 117 19.58 -37.09 5.49
CA ARG A 117 18.91 -38.30 5.98
C ARG A 117 18.20 -39.05 4.85
N HIS A 118 17.55 -38.34 3.92
CA HIS A 118 16.92 -38.96 2.75
C HIS A 118 17.95 -39.48 1.74
N SER A 119 19.12 -38.84 1.59
CA SER A 119 20.18 -39.31 0.69
C SER A 119 20.96 -40.53 1.20
N LEU A 120 20.96 -40.77 2.53
CA LEU A 120 21.66 -41.91 3.16
C LEU A 120 20.79 -43.16 3.32
N VAL A 121 19.49 -43.09 3.06
CA VAL A 121 18.64 -44.27 2.87
C VAL A 121 18.69 -44.57 1.38
N PRO A 122 19.59 -45.46 0.89
CA PRO A 122 19.43 -45.97 -0.45
C PRO A 122 18.06 -46.63 -0.49
N THR A 123 17.23 -46.21 -1.43
CA THR A 123 16.08 -46.98 -1.89
C THR A 123 16.58 -48.38 -2.20
N SER A 124 16.35 -49.30 -1.26
CA SER A 124 16.39 -50.74 -1.44
C SER A 124 15.18 -51.15 -2.28
N ASP A 125 15.09 -50.59 -3.48
CA ASP A 125 14.13 -50.97 -4.51
C ASP A 125 14.95 -51.40 -5.72
N ALA A 126 15.47 -52.62 -5.64
CA ALA A 126 15.92 -53.45 -6.75
C ALA A 126 15.53 -54.90 -6.41
#